data_AF-A0A8T9INT0-F1
#
_entry.id   AF-A0A8T9INT0-F1
#
_cell.length_a   1.000
_cell.length_b   1.000
_cell.length_c   1.000
_cell.angle_alpha   90.00
_cell.angle_beta   90.00
_cell.angle_gamma   90.00
#
_symmetry.space_group_name_H-M   'P 1'
#
loop_
_entity.id
_entity.type
_entity.pdbx_description
1 polymer ?
#
loop_
_entity_poly.entity_id
_entity_poly.type
_entity_poly.pdbx_seq_one_letter_code
_entity_poly.pdbx_strand_id
1 'polypeptide(L)'
;MDQSRDPESEYTLADLFRRLHNLIRRGLVAEVQLSPPRCRVSFGGEHKSGWLQWYTLATSERVDWSAPKIGDPVTVISEGGDLRNGVVLPGLLVDDRGAPSDKPNEHVTRYCDGATQTYDTVSHVFTWQGVPDGVVRILGESKIEILGRADVTITSENVVNIHGGTVINADADEINVTATNAINAHATTINATATDSVNVIAANAVDFTSTTFTATAPGGITLNGPTRITQTLVTVGNAMFLSDLSVTGEEGGSGNIRTNGSVFAGQEVQDRLGTMTKIRITYNGHKHDCPDGGTDIPSILMV
;
A
#
# COMPACT_ATOMS: atom_id res chain seq x y z
N MET A 1 20.41 -55.97 76.52
CA MET A 1 20.45 -54.67 77.23
C MET A 1 20.26 -53.63 76.16
N ASP A 2 19.01 -53.20 76.05
CA ASP A 2 18.49 -52.25 75.09
C ASP A 2 19.29 -50.94 75.19
N GLN A 3 20.06 -50.62 74.15
CA GLN A 3 20.69 -49.31 74.05
C GLN A 3 19.55 -48.32 73.86
N SER A 4 19.17 -47.68 74.96
CA SER A 4 18.21 -46.59 75.03
C SER A 4 18.35 -45.68 73.80
N ARG A 5 17.44 -45.83 72.84
CA ARG A 5 17.25 -44.87 71.76
C ARG A 5 17.06 -43.51 72.39
N ASP A 6 18.03 -42.63 72.21
CA ASP A 6 17.93 -41.25 72.67
C ASP A 6 16.81 -40.57 71.87
N PRO A 7 15.68 -40.22 72.50
CA PRO A 7 14.51 -39.67 71.81
C PRO A 7 14.82 -38.34 71.09
N GLU A 8 15.81 -37.59 71.56
CA GLU A 8 16.30 -36.36 70.90
C GLU A 8 17.01 -36.68 69.56
N SER A 9 17.72 -37.82 69.49
CA SER A 9 18.40 -38.26 68.26
C SER A 9 17.40 -38.75 67.21
N GLU A 10 16.33 -39.43 67.63
CA GLU A 10 15.26 -39.88 66.73
C GLU A 10 14.45 -38.69 66.20
N TYR A 11 14.16 -37.70 67.05
CA TYR A 11 13.48 -36.48 66.64
C TYR A 11 14.30 -35.67 65.62
N THR A 12 15.60 -35.50 65.88
CA THR A 12 16.52 -34.79 64.97
C THR A 12 16.61 -35.49 63.61
N LEU A 13 16.70 -36.82 63.60
CA LEU A 13 16.74 -37.61 62.38
C LEU A 13 15.43 -37.50 61.58
N ALA A 14 14.28 -37.54 62.26
CA ALA A 14 12.97 -37.36 61.64
C ALA A 14 12.80 -35.94 61.05
N ASP A 15 13.25 -34.89 61.75
CA ASP A 15 13.21 -33.52 61.22
C ASP A 15 14.13 -33.35 59.99
N LEU A 16 15.32 -33.97 60.01
CA LEU A 16 16.25 -33.96 58.89
C LEU A 16 15.62 -34.65 57.66
N PHE A 17 15.02 -35.82 57.82
CA PHE A 17 14.31 -36.49 56.72
C PHE A 17 13.13 -35.68 56.20
N ARG A 18 12.36 -35.03 57.09
CA ARG A 18 11.26 -34.14 56.71
C ARG A 18 11.76 -32.95 55.88
N ARG A 19 12.85 -32.30 56.30
CA ARG A 19 13.47 -31.19 55.55
C ARG A 19 14.04 -31.65 54.22
N LEU A 20 14.69 -32.81 54.19
CA LEU A 20 15.23 -33.41 52.98
C LEU A 20 14.13 -33.71 51.95
N HIS A 21 13.01 -34.29 52.40
CA HIS A 21 11.82 -34.53 51.55
C HIS A 21 11.19 -33.23 51.03
N ASN A 22 11.23 -32.17 51.81
CA ASN A 22 10.64 -30.88 51.43
C ASN A 22 11.57 -30.03 50.55
N LEU A 23 12.85 -30.40 50.43
CA LEU A 23 13.85 -29.61 49.71
C LEU A 23 13.52 -29.47 48.22
N ILE A 24 13.05 -30.56 47.58
CA ILE A 24 12.59 -30.56 46.19
C ILE A 24 11.28 -31.36 46.11
N ARG A 25 10.18 -30.72 45.73
CA ARG A 25 8.87 -31.37 45.56
C ARG A 25 8.26 -31.05 44.21
N ARG A 26 7.64 -32.03 43.58
CA ARG A 26 6.82 -31.83 42.37
C ARG A 26 5.35 -31.71 42.73
N GLY A 27 4.64 -30.84 42.03
CA GLY A 27 3.22 -30.61 42.25
C GLY A 27 2.56 -29.90 41.08
N LEU A 28 1.29 -29.55 41.27
CA LEU A 28 0.50 -28.79 40.31
C LEU A 28 0.14 -27.43 40.91
N VAL A 29 0.15 -26.38 40.11
CA VAL A 29 -0.32 -25.06 40.53
C VAL A 29 -1.81 -25.14 40.88
N ALA A 30 -2.17 -24.75 42.10
CA ALA A 30 -3.52 -24.82 42.63
C ALA A 30 -4.21 -23.46 42.64
N GLU A 31 -3.48 -22.38 42.92
CA GLU A 31 -3.99 -21.00 42.97
C GLU A 31 -2.91 -20.04 42.45
N VAL A 32 -3.33 -18.96 41.81
CA VAL A 32 -2.46 -17.92 41.25
C VAL A 32 -2.97 -16.55 41.69
N GLN A 33 -2.09 -15.70 42.20
CA GLN A 33 -2.35 -14.28 42.45
C GLN A 33 -1.33 -13.43 41.68
N LEU A 34 -1.77 -12.27 41.19
CA LEU A 34 -0.93 -11.39 40.37
C LEU A 34 -0.40 -10.17 41.14
N SER A 35 -0.92 -9.90 42.34
CA SER A 35 -0.51 -8.75 43.17
C SER A 35 -0.37 -9.12 44.66
N PRO A 36 0.87 -9.27 45.18
CA PRO A 36 2.11 -9.46 44.42
C PRO A 36 2.11 -10.84 43.71
N PRO A 37 2.84 -11.01 42.60
CA PRO A 37 2.84 -12.25 41.82
C PRO A 37 3.30 -13.46 42.65
N ARG A 38 2.37 -14.37 42.98
CA ARG A 38 2.63 -15.60 43.74
C ARG A 38 1.69 -16.73 43.32
N CYS A 39 2.08 -17.98 43.51
CA CYS A 39 1.21 -19.13 43.31
C CYS A 39 1.27 -20.09 44.50
N ARG A 40 0.24 -20.93 44.62
CA ARG A 40 0.20 -22.04 45.57
C ARG A 40 0.25 -23.34 44.80
N VAL A 41 0.95 -24.32 45.35
CA VAL A 41 1.17 -25.63 44.73
C VAL A 41 0.49 -26.72 45.57
N SER A 42 -0.22 -27.62 44.91
CA SER A 42 -0.70 -28.88 45.50
C SER A 42 0.30 -30.00 45.21
N PHE A 43 0.62 -30.78 46.24
CA PHE A 43 1.57 -31.89 46.15
C PHE A 43 0.89 -33.28 46.21
N GLY A 44 -0.38 -33.38 45.79
CA GLY A 44 -1.12 -34.65 45.73
C GLY A 44 -1.98 -35.00 46.96
N GLY A 45 -2.42 -34.00 47.72
CA GLY A 45 -3.37 -34.14 48.83
C GLY A 45 -4.21 -32.87 49.04
N GLU A 46 -4.93 -32.76 50.15
CA GLU A 46 -5.78 -31.59 50.44
C GLU A 46 -4.97 -30.31 50.74
N HIS A 47 -3.72 -30.46 51.15
CA HIS A 47 -2.87 -29.34 51.56
C HIS A 47 -2.17 -28.68 50.36
N LYS A 48 -2.25 -27.35 50.34
CA LYS A 48 -1.57 -26.46 49.40
C LYS A 48 -0.41 -25.76 50.11
N SER A 49 0.62 -25.38 49.36
CA SER A 49 1.69 -24.52 49.89
C SER A 49 1.15 -23.15 50.37
N GLY A 50 2.01 -22.37 51.02
CA GLY A 50 1.81 -20.92 51.14
C GLY A 50 1.92 -20.22 49.77
N TRP A 51 1.83 -18.89 49.77
CA TRP A 51 2.03 -18.08 48.56
C TRP A 51 3.52 -17.99 48.22
N LEU A 52 3.93 -18.72 47.18
CA LEU A 52 5.32 -18.84 46.76
C LEU A 52 5.60 -18.00 45.53
N GLN A 53 6.82 -17.50 45.41
CA GLN A 53 7.31 -16.90 44.16
C GLN A 53 7.47 -17.98 43.12
N TRP A 54 7.22 -17.66 41.86
CA TRP A 54 7.66 -18.50 40.75
C TRP A 54 8.89 -17.89 40.09
N TYR A 55 9.75 -18.76 39.59
CA TYR A 55 10.93 -18.40 38.84
C TYR A 55 10.51 -17.82 37.48
N THR A 56 11.12 -16.70 37.13
CA THR A 56 11.11 -16.10 35.80
C THR A 56 12.47 -15.45 35.58
N LEU A 57 12.87 -15.22 34.32
CA LEU A 57 14.11 -14.52 34.02
C LEU A 57 13.95 -13.04 34.41
N ALA A 58 14.49 -12.67 35.57
CA ALA A 58 14.46 -11.30 36.06
C ALA A 58 15.86 -10.86 36.50
N THR A 59 16.37 -9.83 35.84
CA THR A 59 17.67 -9.19 36.07
C THR A 59 17.47 -7.68 36.15
N SER A 60 18.53 -6.93 36.47
CA SER A 60 18.50 -5.47 36.44
C SER A 60 18.22 -4.88 35.05
N GLU A 61 18.43 -5.64 33.98
CA GLU A 61 18.30 -5.19 32.58
C GLU A 61 17.04 -5.72 31.89
N ARG A 62 16.50 -6.85 32.35
CA ARG A 62 15.39 -7.55 31.71
C ARG A 62 14.54 -8.30 32.73
N VAL A 63 13.22 -8.18 32.60
CA VAL A 63 12.25 -8.98 33.37
C VAL A 63 11.26 -9.63 32.41
N ASP A 64 11.29 -10.96 32.35
CA ASP A 64 10.32 -11.75 31.61
C ASP A 64 9.09 -12.01 32.45
N TRP A 65 7.94 -12.05 31.78
CA TRP A 65 6.66 -12.31 32.42
C TRP A 65 5.90 -13.40 31.68
N SER A 66 5.71 -14.53 32.37
CA SER A 66 4.80 -15.60 31.97
C SER A 66 4.22 -16.21 33.24
N ALA A 67 2.99 -15.82 33.60
CA ALA A 67 2.35 -16.33 34.80
C ALA A 67 1.97 -17.81 34.61
N PRO A 68 2.21 -18.68 35.62
CA PRO A 68 1.72 -20.04 35.58
C PRO A 68 0.19 -20.07 35.63
N LYS A 69 -0.40 -21.13 35.09
CA LYS A 69 -1.84 -21.41 35.15
C LYS A 69 -2.13 -22.51 36.16
N ILE A 70 -3.36 -22.53 36.67
CA ILE A 70 -3.84 -23.63 37.51
C ILE A 70 -3.72 -24.94 36.71
N GLY A 71 -3.19 -25.98 37.34
CA GLY A 71 -2.91 -27.27 36.71
C GLY A 71 -1.53 -27.37 36.05
N ASP A 72 -0.73 -26.30 36.01
CA ASP A 72 0.61 -26.40 35.46
C ASP A 72 1.53 -27.25 36.35
N PRO A 73 2.31 -28.18 35.78
CA PRO A 73 3.28 -28.98 36.50
C PRO A 73 4.49 -28.13 36.89
N VAL A 74 4.86 -28.20 38.17
CA VAL A 74 5.94 -27.37 38.72
C VAL A 74 6.82 -28.16 39.69
N THR A 75 8.06 -27.71 39.81
CA THR A 75 8.99 -28.15 40.87
C THR A 75 9.16 -27.04 41.88
N VAL A 76 8.99 -27.32 43.17
CA VAL A 76 9.22 -26.37 44.26
C VAL A 76 10.55 -26.71 44.92
N ILE A 77 11.48 -25.75 44.91
CA ILE A 77 12.75 -25.84 45.65
C ILE A 77 12.59 -25.02 46.94
N SER A 78 12.78 -25.65 48.08
CA SER A 78 12.55 -25.04 49.40
C SER A 78 13.85 -24.91 50.18
N GLU A 79 14.29 -23.68 50.39
CA GLU A 79 15.51 -23.39 51.15
C GLU A 79 15.44 -23.96 52.57
N GLY A 80 16.45 -24.73 52.98
CA GLY A 80 16.49 -25.38 54.30
C GLY A 80 15.39 -26.42 54.56
N GLY A 81 14.66 -26.84 53.52
CA GLY A 81 13.52 -27.76 53.63
C GLY A 81 12.24 -27.12 54.20
N ASP A 82 12.16 -25.80 54.23
CA ASP A 82 10.97 -25.06 54.66
C ASP A 82 10.13 -24.63 53.45
N LEU A 83 8.98 -25.27 53.27
CA LEU A 83 8.06 -25.02 52.16
C LEU A 83 7.55 -23.57 52.11
N ARG A 84 7.64 -22.81 53.21
CA ARG A 84 7.24 -21.39 53.23
C ARG A 84 8.21 -20.50 52.45
N ASN A 85 9.46 -20.93 52.30
CA ASN A 85 10.51 -20.26 51.53
C ASN A 85 10.69 -20.91 50.15
N GLY A 86 9.69 -21.66 49.68
CA GLY A 86 9.74 -22.32 48.39
C GLY A 86 9.76 -21.35 47.21
N VAL A 87 10.53 -21.69 46.18
CA VAL A 87 10.48 -21.08 44.85
C VAL A 87 9.94 -22.10 43.86
N VAL A 88 8.92 -21.70 43.11
CA VAL A 88 8.23 -22.55 42.12
C VAL A 88 8.92 -22.42 40.77
N LEU A 89 9.36 -23.52 40.17
CA LEU A 89 9.94 -23.57 38.83
C LEU A 89 8.96 -24.24 37.85
N PRO A 90 8.32 -23.47 36.96
CA PRO A 90 7.58 -24.00 35.82
C PRO A 90 8.51 -24.58 34.74
N GLY A 91 7.98 -25.40 33.84
CA GLY A 91 8.71 -25.84 32.63
C GLY A 91 8.74 -27.35 32.38
N LEU A 92 7.89 -28.14 33.04
CA LEU A 92 7.76 -29.56 32.73
C LEU A 92 6.78 -29.76 31.57
N LEU A 93 7.19 -30.55 30.58
CA LEU A 93 6.29 -31.06 29.55
C LEU A 93 5.31 -32.06 30.17
N VAL A 94 4.08 -32.07 29.66
CA VAL A 94 3.02 -33.01 30.05
C VAL A 94 2.36 -33.58 28.80
N ASP A 95 1.83 -34.79 28.91
CA ASP A 95 1.26 -35.51 27.76
C ASP A 95 0.11 -34.75 27.09
N ASP A 96 -0.66 -33.97 27.86
CA ASP A 96 -1.77 -33.15 27.36
C ASP A 96 -1.32 -31.87 26.62
N ARG A 97 -0.05 -31.47 26.80
CA ARG A 97 0.60 -30.29 26.21
C ARG A 97 2.05 -30.65 25.86
N GLY A 98 2.16 -31.54 24.87
CA GLY A 98 3.43 -32.06 24.38
C GLY A 98 4.35 -31.00 23.79
N ALA A 99 5.59 -31.41 23.48
CA ALA A 99 6.58 -30.53 22.88
C ALA A 99 6.07 -29.92 21.56
N PRO A 100 6.34 -28.62 21.31
CA PRO A 100 5.85 -27.95 20.10
C PRO A 100 6.61 -28.35 18.83
N SER A 101 7.74 -29.05 18.94
CA SER A 101 8.52 -29.60 17.83
C SER A 101 9.26 -30.87 18.27
N ASP A 102 9.52 -31.76 17.30
CA ASP A 102 10.34 -32.97 17.42
C ASP A 102 11.68 -32.84 16.66
N LYS A 103 11.93 -31.70 16.01
CA LYS A 103 13.13 -31.45 15.22
C LYS A 103 14.23 -30.80 16.06
N PRO A 104 15.47 -31.35 16.06
CA PRO A 104 16.57 -30.82 16.87
C PRO A 104 17.09 -29.46 16.39
N ASN A 105 16.80 -29.07 15.16
CA ASN A 105 17.25 -27.84 14.51
C ASN A 105 16.28 -26.65 14.66
N GLU A 106 15.13 -26.86 15.31
CA GLU A 106 14.11 -25.83 15.52
C GLU A 106 14.13 -25.29 16.96
N HIS A 107 14.02 -23.97 17.08
CA HIS A 107 13.62 -23.31 18.32
C HIS A 107 12.19 -22.80 18.19
N VAL A 108 11.27 -23.27 19.03
CA VAL A 108 9.84 -22.94 18.94
C VAL A 108 9.30 -22.43 20.27
N THR A 109 8.72 -21.23 20.25
CA THR A 109 7.80 -20.76 21.31
C THR A 109 6.37 -20.88 20.79
N ARG A 110 5.55 -21.71 21.45
CA ARG A 110 4.12 -21.90 21.10
C ARG A 110 3.21 -21.41 22.22
N TYR A 111 2.23 -20.59 21.86
CA TYR A 111 1.19 -20.11 22.77
C TYR A 111 -0.01 -21.08 22.78
N CYS A 112 -0.82 -21.03 23.84
CA CYS A 112 -1.91 -21.99 24.03
C CYS A 112 -3.07 -21.84 23.02
N ASP A 113 -3.17 -20.70 22.36
CA ASP A 113 -4.12 -20.43 21.26
C ASP A 113 -3.60 -20.91 19.89
N GLY A 114 -2.34 -21.36 19.82
CA GLY A 114 -1.72 -21.86 18.60
C GLY A 114 -0.77 -20.88 17.92
N ALA A 115 -0.63 -19.64 18.38
CA ALA A 115 0.38 -18.73 17.83
C ALA A 115 1.80 -19.27 18.07
N THR A 116 2.74 -18.99 17.16
CA THR A 116 4.12 -19.49 17.26
C THR A 116 5.17 -18.46 16.84
N GLN A 117 6.36 -18.61 17.44
CA GLN A 117 7.61 -18.03 16.96
C GLN A 117 8.61 -19.18 16.75
N THR A 118 9.05 -19.36 15.51
CA THR A 118 9.90 -20.50 15.13
C THR A 118 11.14 -20.03 14.38
N TYR A 119 12.30 -20.57 14.75
CA TYR A 119 13.53 -20.47 13.95
C TYR A 119 14.03 -21.87 13.60
N ASP A 120 14.22 -22.14 12.31
CA ASP A 120 14.83 -23.37 11.81
C ASP A 120 16.23 -23.09 11.27
N THR A 121 17.24 -23.71 11.88
CA THR A 121 18.65 -23.55 11.51
C THR A 121 19.06 -24.25 10.22
N VAL A 122 18.28 -25.22 9.71
CA VAL A 122 18.55 -25.94 8.46
C VAL A 122 17.96 -25.19 7.26
N SER A 123 16.71 -24.76 7.35
CA SER A 123 16.07 -23.97 6.29
C SER A 123 16.40 -22.48 6.35
N HIS A 124 16.98 -22.01 7.45
CA HIS A 124 17.29 -20.61 7.74
C HIS A 124 16.05 -19.70 7.75
N VAL A 125 14.90 -20.25 8.12
CA VAL A 125 13.62 -19.52 8.16
C VAL A 125 13.27 -19.14 9.60
N PHE A 126 12.93 -17.87 9.78
CA PHE A 126 12.32 -17.35 10.99
C PHE A 126 10.86 -16.98 10.71
N THR A 127 9.93 -17.48 11.53
CA THR A 127 8.49 -17.31 11.29
C THR A 127 7.79 -16.82 12.56
N TRP A 128 7.01 -15.75 12.40
CA TRP A 128 6.03 -15.28 13.39
C TRP A 128 4.63 -15.57 12.85
N GLN A 129 3.97 -16.56 13.44
CA GLN A 129 2.65 -17.01 13.00
C GLN A 129 1.61 -16.63 14.05
N GLY A 130 0.69 -15.75 13.68
CA GLY A 130 -0.51 -15.46 14.44
C GLY A 130 -1.58 -16.54 14.28
N VAL A 131 -2.72 -16.31 14.91
CA VAL A 131 -3.94 -17.14 14.82
C VAL A 131 -5.01 -16.42 14.01
N PRO A 132 -6.06 -17.12 13.51
CA PRO A 132 -7.24 -16.47 12.95
C PRO A 132 -7.78 -15.39 13.90
N ASP A 133 -8.20 -14.25 13.34
CA ASP A 133 -8.64 -13.05 14.07
C ASP A 133 -7.58 -12.39 14.98
N GLY A 134 -6.36 -12.91 15.00
CA GLY A 134 -5.20 -12.33 15.70
C GLY A 134 -4.60 -11.14 14.94
N VAL A 135 -3.94 -10.24 15.68
CA VAL A 135 -3.27 -9.07 15.11
C VAL A 135 -1.79 -9.08 15.47
N VAL A 136 -0.93 -9.00 14.46
CA VAL A 136 0.51 -8.74 14.66
C VAL A 136 0.74 -7.22 14.56
N ARG A 137 1.33 -6.63 15.60
CA ARG A 137 1.64 -5.19 15.66
C ARG A 137 3.14 -4.98 15.79
N ILE A 138 3.68 -4.11 14.94
CA ILE A 138 5.05 -3.59 15.05
C ILE A 138 4.92 -2.10 15.37
N LEU A 139 5.37 -1.68 16.56
CA LEU A 139 5.27 -0.31 17.04
C LEU A 139 6.68 0.24 17.26
N GLY A 140 7.05 1.27 16.49
CA GLY A 140 8.30 2.01 16.68
C GLY A 140 7.98 3.45 17.04
N GLU A 141 8.46 3.92 18.19
CA GLU A 141 8.20 5.29 18.68
C GLU A 141 9.01 6.36 17.94
N SER A 142 10.04 5.96 17.19
CA SER A 142 10.90 6.88 16.44
C SER A 142 11.09 6.45 15.00
N LYS A 143 11.62 5.24 14.78
CA LYS A 143 11.96 4.75 13.44
C LYS A 143 11.77 3.25 13.36
N ILE A 144 11.29 2.79 12.20
CA ILE A 144 11.30 1.39 11.78
C ILE A 144 12.06 1.35 10.44
N GLU A 145 13.04 0.46 10.33
CA GLU A 145 13.78 0.20 9.10
C GLU A 145 13.66 -1.28 8.72
N ILE A 146 13.34 -1.55 7.45
CA ILE A 146 13.25 -2.89 6.88
C ILE A 146 14.18 -2.94 5.68
N LEU A 147 15.18 -3.83 5.71
CA LEU A 147 16.17 -4.00 4.65
C LEU A 147 16.18 -5.46 4.18
N GLY A 148 15.73 -5.68 2.94
CA GLY A 148 15.95 -6.93 2.20
C GLY A 148 17.13 -6.77 1.25
N ARG A 149 18.06 -7.73 1.22
CA ARG A 149 19.16 -7.74 0.23
C ARG A 149 18.71 -8.27 -1.14
N ALA A 150 17.65 -9.07 -1.14
CA ALA A 150 16.94 -9.50 -2.33
C ALA A 150 15.53 -8.87 -2.25
N ASP A 151 14.48 -9.69 -2.23
CA ASP A 151 13.11 -9.19 -2.30
C ASP A 151 12.51 -8.86 -0.93
N VAL A 152 11.60 -7.87 -0.94
CA VAL A 152 10.65 -7.61 0.14
C VAL A 152 9.25 -7.69 -0.45
N THR A 153 8.44 -8.65 0.00
CA THR A 153 7.10 -8.90 -0.53
C THR A 153 6.03 -8.64 0.53
N ILE A 154 4.97 -7.92 0.14
CA ILE A 154 3.78 -7.69 0.96
C ILE A 154 2.57 -8.18 0.16
N THR A 155 1.80 -9.10 0.72
CA THR A 155 0.64 -9.71 0.05
C THR A 155 -0.57 -9.69 0.99
N SER A 156 -1.73 -9.30 0.45
CA SER A 156 -3.01 -9.31 1.15
C SER A 156 -4.09 -9.74 0.15
N GLU A 157 -5.01 -10.60 0.58
CA GLU A 157 -6.15 -11.05 -0.23
C GLU A 157 -7.29 -10.01 -0.28
N ASN A 158 -7.21 -8.96 0.54
CA ASN A 158 -8.24 -7.94 0.64
C ASN A 158 -7.69 -6.55 0.37
N VAL A 159 -7.08 -5.91 1.38
CA VAL A 159 -6.57 -4.54 1.28
C VAL A 159 -5.17 -4.44 1.84
N VAL A 160 -4.32 -3.66 1.17
CA VAL A 160 -3.07 -3.12 1.72
C VAL A 160 -3.25 -1.62 1.87
N ASN A 161 -3.18 -1.12 3.11
CA ASN A 161 -3.28 0.31 3.41
C ASN A 161 -1.89 0.88 3.70
N ILE A 162 -1.54 1.98 3.03
CA ILE A 162 -0.29 2.72 3.26
C ILE A 162 -0.67 4.17 3.57
N HIS A 163 -0.34 4.63 4.78
CA HIS A 163 -0.65 5.99 5.23
C HIS A 163 0.62 6.69 5.70
N GLY A 164 1.03 7.74 4.97
CA GLY A 164 2.10 8.64 5.37
C GLY A 164 1.52 9.98 5.83
N GLY A 165 1.95 10.49 6.98
CA GLY A 165 1.48 11.79 7.50
C GLY A 165 1.98 12.98 6.68
N THR A 166 3.12 12.85 6.00
CA THR A 166 3.74 13.92 5.20
C THR A 166 4.06 13.46 3.78
N VAL A 167 4.68 12.29 3.63
CA VAL A 167 5.13 11.79 2.33
C VAL A 167 5.11 10.27 2.30
N ILE A 168 4.84 9.72 1.12
CA ILE A 168 5.09 8.33 0.75
C ILE A 168 6.01 8.38 -0.47
N ASN A 169 7.21 7.81 -0.38
CA ASN A 169 8.20 7.81 -1.45
C ASN A 169 8.34 6.40 -2.03
N ALA A 170 8.50 6.35 -3.36
CA ALA A 170 8.94 5.17 -4.08
C ALA A 170 10.01 5.61 -5.09
N ASP A 171 11.21 5.02 -5.01
CA ASP A 171 12.37 5.36 -5.83
C ASP A 171 13.05 4.05 -6.25
N ALA A 172 13.06 3.80 -7.56
CA ALA A 172 13.56 2.59 -8.19
C ALA A 172 13.78 2.85 -9.69
N ASP A 173 14.54 1.99 -10.35
CA ASP A 173 14.70 2.03 -11.82
C ASP A 173 13.34 1.84 -12.54
N GLU A 174 12.43 1.06 -11.95
CA GLU A 174 11.09 0.81 -12.48
C GLU A 174 10.05 0.73 -11.34
N ILE A 175 8.93 1.43 -11.50
CA ILE A 175 7.78 1.39 -10.58
C ILE A 175 6.54 0.98 -11.38
N ASN A 176 6.05 -0.23 -11.12
CA ASN A 176 4.85 -0.76 -11.77
C ASN A 176 3.61 -0.58 -10.90
N VAL A 177 2.58 0.08 -11.44
CA VAL A 177 1.26 0.23 -10.82
C VAL A 177 0.21 -0.35 -11.75
N THR A 178 -0.43 -1.44 -11.34
CA THR A 178 -1.45 -2.14 -12.14
C THR A 178 -2.70 -2.37 -11.30
N ALA A 179 -3.87 -2.05 -11.88
CA ALA A 179 -5.16 -2.35 -11.30
C ALA A 179 -6.14 -2.78 -12.40
N THR A 180 -7.05 -3.70 -12.10
CA THR A 180 -8.06 -4.21 -13.05
C THR A 180 -9.28 -3.30 -13.17
N ASN A 181 -9.55 -2.48 -12.15
CA ASN A 181 -10.71 -1.58 -12.11
C ASN A 181 -10.30 -0.11 -12.26
N ALA A 182 -9.55 0.44 -11.30
CA ALA A 182 -9.19 1.86 -11.31
C ALA A 182 -7.88 2.14 -10.55
N ILE A 183 -7.18 3.19 -11.00
CA ILE A 183 -6.09 3.86 -10.27
C ILE A 183 -6.54 5.31 -10.06
N ASN A 184 -6.78 5.71 -8.82
CA ASN A 184 -7.25 7.04 -8.47
C ASN A 184 -6.12 7.86 -7.85
N ALA A 185 -5.84 9.04 -8.41
CA ALA A 185 -4.92 10.01 -7.85
C ALA A 185 -5.67 11.32 -7.60
N HIS A 186 -5.63 11.81 -6.36
CA HIS A 186 -6.30 13.05 -5.97
C HIS A 186 -5.41 13.85 -5.02
N ALA A 187 -5.00 15.02 -5.47
CA ALA A 187 -4.16 15.95 -4.74
C ALA A 187 -4.36 17.37 -5.30
N THR A 188 -3.88 18.39 -4.59
CA THR A 188 -3.81 19.76 -5.11
C THR A 188 -2.97 19.84 -6.40
N THR A 189 -1.96 18.98 -6.53
CA THR A 189 -1.11 18.91 -7.72
C THR A 189 -0.68 17.47 -7.98
N ILE A 190 -0.75 17.04 -9.24
CA ILE A 190 -0.25 15.76 -9.72
C ILE A 190 0.74 16.08 -10.84
N ASN A 191 2.02 15.75 -10.63
CA ASN A 191 3.08 16.00 -11.59
C ASN A 191 3.49 14.68 -12.25
N ALA A 192 3.55 14.68 -13.59
CA ALA A 192 4.17 13.62 -14.38
C ALA A 192 5.28 14.26 -15.23
N THR A 193 6.51 13.82 -15.03
CA THR A 193 7.67 14.34 -15.76
C THR A 193 8.49 13.16 -16.24
N ALA A 194 8.71 13.08 -17.54
CA ALA A 194 9.54 12.06 -18.16
C ALA A 194 10.57 12.74 -19.08
N THR A 195 11.76 12.12 -19.19
CA THR A 195 12.84 12.62 -20.05
C THR A 195 12.67 12.23 -21.52
N ASP A 196 11.95 11.14 -21.78
CA ASP A 196 11.62 10.66 -23.12
C ASP A 196 10.14 10.88 -23.44
N SER A 197 9.24 10.14 -22.80
CA SER A 197 7.83 10.15 -23.16
C SER A 197 6.88 9.90 -21.99
N VAL A 198 5.67 10.47 -22.08
CA VAL A 198 4.51 10.14 -21.22
C VAL A 198 3.40 9.65 -22.15
N ASN A 199 3.02 8.37 -22.00
CA ASN A 199 2.01 7.74 -22.83
C ASN A 199 0.69 7.59 -22.05
N VAL A 200 -0.40 8.14 -22.58
CA VAL A 200 -1.76 7.96 -22.03
C VAL A 200 -2.63 7.35 -23.12
N ILE A 201 -3.03 6.09 -22.92
CA ILE A 201 -3.78 5.31 -23.90
C ILE A 201 -5.06 4.81 -23.24
N ALA A 202 -6.21 5.13 -23.84
CA ALA A 202 -7.52 4.66 -23.38
C ALA A 202 -8.34 4.17 -24.58
N ALA A 203 -9.09 3.08 -24.39
CA ALA A 203 -9.93 2.51 -25.44
C ALA A 203 -11.21 3.33 -25.70
N ASN A 204 -11.68 4.09 -24.70
CA ASN A 204 -12.90 4.87 -24.79
C ASN A 204 -12.60 6.38 -24.86
N ALA A 205 -12.06 6.96 -23.79
CA ALA A 205 -11.83 8.40 -23.71
C ALA A 205 -10.67 8.75 -22.76
N VAL A 206 -10.09 9.93 -22.99
CA VAL A 206 -9.19 10.64 -22.06
C VAL A 206 -9.80 12.02 -21.83
N ASP A 207 -10.34 12.24 -20.64
CA ASP A 207 -11.07 13.46 -20.30
C ASP A 207 -10.21 14.43 -19.48
N PHE A 208 -10.18 15.70 -19.90
CA PHE A 208 -9.59 16.81 -19.15
C PHE A 208 -10.67 17.83 -18.82
N THR A 209 -11.04 17.94 -17.54
CA THR A 209 -12.14 18.79 -17.06
C THR A 209 -11.65 20.09 -16.41
N SER A 210 -10.35 20.37 -16.47
CA SER A 210 -9.75 21.58 -15.93
C SER A 210 -10.27 22.83 -16.65
N THR A 211 -10.29 23.97 -15.95
CA THR A 211 -10.65 25.27 -16.54
C THR A 211 -9.72 25.69 -17.67
N THR A 212 -8.46 25.22 -17.62
CA THR A 212 -7.45 25.47 -18.64
C THR A 212 -6.74 24.17 -18.98
N PHE A 213 -6.42 24.01 -20.26
CA PHE A 213 -5.55 22.96 -20.77
C PHE A 213 -4.53 23.61 -21.70
N THR A 214 -3.25 23.38 -21.42
CA THR A 214 -2.14 23.94 -22.19
C THR A 214 -1.30 22.81 -22.73
N ALA A 215 -1.17 22.73 -24.06
CA ALA A 215 -0.26 21.82 -24.74
C ALA A 215 0.76 22.64 -25.55
N THR A 216 2.05 22.44 -25.25
CA THR A 216 3.15 23.12 -25.94
C THR A 216 4.10 22.06 -26.50
N ALA A 217 4.20 22.00 -27.82
CA ALA A 217 5.12 21.10 -28.50
C ALA A 217 5.77 21.84 -29.67
N PRO A 218 7.07 22.22 -29.59
CA PRO A 218 7.77 22.90 -30.68
C PRO A 218 7.76 22.13 -32.01
N GLY A 219 7.72 20.80 -31.94
CA GLY A 219 7.57 19.92 -33.11
C GLY A 219 6.14 19.80 -33.66
N GLY A 220 5.16 20.43 -33.01
CA GLY A 220 3.75 20.39 -33.39
C GLY A 220 2.90 19.45 -32.53
N ILE A 221 1.57 19.62 -32.65
CA ILE A 221 0.55 18.78 -32.01
C ILE A 221 -0.25 18.13 -33.15
N THR A 222 -0.45 16.81 -33.08
CA THR A 222 -1.24 16.06 -34.06
C THR A 222 -2.54 15.57 -33.43
N LEU A 223 -3.67 15.84 -34.09
CA LEU A 223 -5.00 15.37 -33.71
C LEU A 223 -5.54 14.49 -34.83
N ASN A 224 -5.39 13.17 -34.70
CA ASN A 224 -5.83 12.22 -35.70
C ASN A 224 -7.32 11.91 -35.54
N GLY A 225 -8.12 12.33 -36.53
CA GLY A 225 -9.57 12.11 -36.55
C GLY A 225 -10.37 13.41 -36.43
N PRO A 226 -11.71 13.29 -36.35
CA PRO A 226 -12.58 14.46 -36.23
C PRO A 226 -12.25 15.25 -34.95
N THR A 227 -11.86 16.51 -35.13
CA THR A 227 -11.62 17.43 -34.02
C THR A 227 -12.73 18.47 -34.01
N ARG A 228 -13.42 18.60 -32.87
CA ARG A 228 -14.50 19.58 -32.70
C ARG A 228 -14.09 20.64 -31.69
N ILE A 229 -14.05 21.90 -32.13
CA ILE A 229 -13.93 23.07 -31.26
C ILE A 229 -15.32 23.67 -31.13
N THR A 230 -15.84 23.74 -29.90
CA THR A 230 -17.21 24.22 -29.62
C THR A 230 -17.31 25.74 -29.52
N GLN A 231 -16.17 26.41 -29.41
CA GLN A 231 -16.04 27.86 -29.34
C GLN A 231 -15.09 28.34 -30.45
N THR A 232 -14.15 29.21 -30.11
CA THR A 232 -13.25 29.84 -31.08
C THR A 232 -11.94 29.07 -31.19
N LEU A 233 -11.53 28.76 -32.42
CA LEU A 233 -10.14 28.43 -32.73
C LEU A 233 -9.40 29.72 -33.10
N VAL A 234 -8.36 30.05 -32.33
CA VAL A 234 -7.47 31.19 -32.63
C VAL A 234 -6.11 30.64 -33.06
N THR A 235 -5.60 31.13 -34.19
CA THR A 235 -4.24 30.81 -34.67
C THR A 235 -3.43 32.09 -34.77
N VAL A 236 -2.17 32.03 -34.36
CA VAL A 236 -1.21 33.13 -34.54
C VAL A 236 -0.28 32.72 -35.68
N GLY A 237 -0.29 33.48 -36.77
CA GLY A 237 0.39 33.12 -38.01
C GLY A 237 -0.58 32.50 -39.02
N ASN A 238 -0.15 31.42 -39.69
CA ASN A 238 -0.89 30.84 -40.80
C ASN A 238 -1.70 29.63 -40.33
N ALA A 239 -2.99 29.58 -40.69
CA ALA A 239 -3.78 28.36 -40.70
C ALA A 239 -3.82 27.81 -42.13
N MET A 240 -3.45 26.54 -42.31
CA MET A 240 -3.45 25.88 -43.62
C MET A 240 -4.47 24.73 -43.62
N PHE A 241 -5.31 24.69 -44.65
CA PHE A 241 -6.21 23.58 -44.94
C PHE A 241 -5.77 22.95 -46.26
N LEU A 242 -5.40 21.67 -46.25
CA LEU A 242 -4.93 20.97 -47.46
C LEU A 242 -6.08 20.52 -48.36
N SER A 243 -7.28 20.42 -47.81
CA SER A 243 -8.51 20.06 -48.50
C SER A 243 -9.52 21.20 -48.38
N ASP A 244 -10.75 20.94 -48.81
CA ASP A 244 -11.81 21.94 -48.78
C ASP A 244 -12.08 22.50 -47.38
N LEU A 245 -12.22 23.82 -47.30
CA LEU A 245 -12.79 24.51 -46.17
C LEU A 245 -14.27 24.74 -46.45
N SER A 246 -15.15 24.10 -45.68
CA SER A 246 -16.58 24.36 -45.70
C SER A 246 -16.98 25.17 -44.48
N VAL A 247 -17.79 26.22 -44.67
CA VAL A 247 -18.27 27.09 -43.59
C VAL A 247 -19.79 27.19 -43.67
N THR A 248 -20.45 26.69 -42.63
CA THR A 248 -21.90 26.72 -42.47
C THR A 248 -22.26 27.38 -41.16
N GLY A 249 -23.41 28.07 -41.10
CA GLY A 249 -23.95 28.56 -39.84
C GLY A 249 -24.56 27.42 -39.02
N GLU A 250 -24.90 27.72 -37.77
CA GLU A 250 -25.69 26.80 -36.95
C GLU A 250 -26.99 26.41 -37.66
N GLU A 251 -27.37 25.14 -37.53
CA GLU A 251 -28.60 24.57 -38.11
C GLU A 251 -28.76 24.78 -39.63
N GLY A 252 -27.65 24.92 -40.37
CA GLY A 252 -27.69 25.15 -41.81
C GLY A 252 -27.93 26.59 -42.22
N GLY A 253 -27.81 27.54 -41.28
CA GLY A 253 -27.82 28.97 -41.54
C GLY A 253 -26.60 29.46 -42.34
N SER A 254 -26.53 30.78 -42.53
CA SER A 254 -25.42 31.43 -43.24
C SER A 254 -24.11 31.30 -42.46
N GLY A 255 -23.16 30.55 -43.01
CA GLY A 255 -21.76 30.58 -42.60
C GLY A 255 -21.05 31.75 -43.27
N ASN A 256 -20.26 32.52 -42.53
CA ASN A 256 -19.62 33.72 -43.06
C ASN A 256 -18.10 33.58 -42.98
N ILE A 257 -17.43 33.78 -44.10
CA ILE A 257 -15.98 34.03 -44.14
C ILE A 257 -15.80 35.54 -44.22
N ARG A 258 -15.08 36.13 -43.26
CA ARG A 258 -14.71 37.55 -43.27
C ARG A 258 -13.18 37.66 -43.31
N THR A 259 -12.67 38.42 -44.27
CA THR A 259 -11.24 38.67 -44.44
C THR A 259 -11.00 40.18 -44.49
N ASN A 260 -10.11 40.70 -43.64
CA ASN A 260 -9.72 42.11 -43.68
C ASN A 260 -8.73 42.39 -44.84
N GLY A 261 -8.00 41.36 -45.27
CA GLY A 261 -7.06 41.44 -46.39
C GLY A 261 -7.67 40.93 -47.70
N SER A 262 -6.80 40.83 -48.70
CA SER A 262 -7.15 40.29 -50.02
C SER A 262 -7.43 38.80 -49.97
N VAL A 263 -8.37 38.35 -50.81
CA VAL A 263 -8.58 36.93 -51.13
C VAL A 263 -7.92 36.65 -52.47
N PHE A 264 -6.98 35.71 -52.49
CA PHE A 264 -6.38 35.21 -53.72
C PHE A 264 -6.99 33.86 -54.07
N ALA A 265 -7.74 33.82 -55.16
CA ALA A 265 -8.28 32.58 -55.71
C ALA A 265 -7.45 32.18 -56.93
N GLY A 266 -6.83 30.99 -56.88
CA GLY A 266 -6.09 30.44 -58.01
C GLY A 266 -6.99 29.88 -59.13
N GLN A 267 -8.30 29.82 -58.90
CA GLN A 267 -9.32 29.27 -59.79
C GLN A 267 -10.57 30.15 -59.76
N GLU A 268 -11.69 29.66 -60.31
CA GLU A 268 -12.96 30.37 -60.38
C GLU A 268 -13.51 30.75 -59.00
N VAL A 269 -14.14 31.92 -58.90
CA VAL A 269 -14.93 32.35 -57.74
C VAL A 269 -16.39 32.42 -58.17
N GLN A 270 -17.26 31.78 -57.41
CA GLN A 270 -18.68 31.69 -57.70
C GLN A 270 -19.51 32.07 -56.47
N ASP A 271 -20.63 32.76 -56.69
CA ASP A 271 -21.69 32.94 -55.70
C ASP A 271 -22.99 32.22 -56.14
N ARG A 272 -24.10 32.47 -55.43
CA ARG A 272 -25.39 31.85 -55.75
C ARG A 272 -25.94 32.25 -57.13
N LEU A 273 -25.60 33.44 -57.63
CA LEU A 273 -26.18 34.03 -58.83
C LEU A 273 -25.33 33.80 -60.08
N GLY A 274 -24.02 33.63 -59.93
CA GLY A 274 -23.13 33.42 -61.06
C GLY A 274 -21.65 33.29 -60.70
N THR A 275 -20.81 33.21 -61.73
CA THR A 275 -19.36 33.11 -61.61
C THR A 275 -18.70 34.43 -61.99
N MET A 276 -17.53 34.70 -61.43
CA MET A 276 -16.74 35.89 -61.78
C MET A 276 -16.31 35.89 -63.25
N THR A 277 -16.11 34.73 -63.86
CA THR A 277 -15.85 34.60 -65.30
C THR A 277 -17.05 35.04 -66.13
N LYS A 278 -18.28 34.65 -65.77
CA LYS A 278 -19.48 35.14 -66.48
C LYS A 278 -19.60 36.66 -66.38
N ILE A 279 -19.33 37.24 -65.21
CA ILE A 279 -19.34 38.69 -65.01
C ILE A 279 -18.29 39.36 -65.90
N ARG A 280 -17.05 38.85 -65.92
CA ARG A 280 -15.99 39.39 -66.80
C ARG A 280 -16.38 39.38 -68.27
N ILE A 281 -17.02 38.31 -68.76
CA ILE A 281 -17.48 38.23 -70.15
C ILE A 281 -18.54 39.29 -70.44
N THR A 282 -19.54 39.45 -69.56
CA THR A 282 -20.62 40.43 -69.74
C THR A 282 -20.10 41.87 -69.77
N TYR A 283 -19.18 42.22 -68.88
CA TYR A 283 -18.71 43.60 -68.74
C TYR A 283 -17.50 43.95 -69.63
N ASN A 284 -16.57 43.03 -69.87
CA ASN A 284 -15.43 43.30 -70.74
C ASN A 284 -15.75 43.04 -72.23
N GLY A 285 -16.83 42.32 -72.53
CA GLY A 285 -17.21 41.91 -73.89
C GLY A 285 -18.34 42.73 -74.52
N HIS A 286 -18.75 43.87 -73.93
CA HIS A 286 -19.87 44.66 -74.47
C HIS A 286 -19.40 45.90 -75.25
N LYS A 287 -20.22 46.31 -76.21
CA LYS A 287 -20.07 47.57 -76.95
C LYS A 287 -21.03 48.60 -76.34
N HIS A 288 -20.58 49.84 -76.20
CA HIS A 288 -21.47 50.97 -76.00
C HIS A 288 -21.90 51.48 -77.38
N ASP A 289 -23.18 51.81 -77.57
CA ASP A 289 -23.64 52.57 -78.74
C ASP A 289 -23.99 53.98 -78.25
N CYS A 290 -23.17 54.97 -78.62
CA CYS A 290 -23.39 56.37 -78.28
C CYS A 290 -23.88 57.13 -79.53
N PRO A 291 -24.90 58.01 -79.42
CA PRO A 291 -25.44 58.75 -80.57
C PRO A 291 -24.46 59.74 -81.22
N ASP A 292 -23.40 60.16 -80.52
CA ASP A 292 -22.50 61.25 -80.94
C ASP A 292 -21.15 60.80 -81.52
N GLY A 293 -20.96 59.50 -81.78
CA GLY A 293 -19.82 58.97 -82.54
C GLY A 293 -18.54 58.67 -81.74
N GLY A 294 -18.04 57.45 -81.96
CA GLY A 294 -16.75 56.94 -81.47
C GLY A 294 -16.90 55.94 -80.31
N THR A 295 -16.70 54.66 -80.57
CA THR A 295 -16.72 53.60 -79.54
C THR A 295 -15.37 52.92 -79.49
N ASP A 296 -14.50 53.42 -78.60
CA ASP A 296 -13.26 52.73 -78.28
C ASP A 296 -13.57 51.51 -77.40
N ILE A 297 -13.27 50.35 -77.97
CA ILE A 297 -13.19 49.02 -77.38
C ILE A 297 -12.52 49.04 -75.98
N PRO A 298 -13.07 48.33 -74.97
CA PRO A 298 -12.28 47.95 -73.79
C PRO A 298 -11.21 46.95 -74.24
N SER A 299 -9.95 47.29 -74.04
CA SER A 299 -8.79 46.50 -74.46
C SER A 299 -8.76 45.14 -73.77
N ILE A 300 -8.85 44.07 -74.56
CA ILE A 300 -8.42 42.72 -74.19
C ILE A 300 -6.88 42.68 -74.24
N LEU A 301 -6.25 42.15 -73.20
CA LEU A 301 -4.95 41.48 -73.35
C LEU A 301 -5.18 40.03 -72.91
N MET A 302 -5.28 39.13 -73.89
CA MET A 302 -5.13 37.70 -73.68
C MET A 302 -3.63 37.38 -73.68
N VAL A 303 -3.10 36.91 -72.55
CA VAL A 303 -2.04 35.89 -72.48
C VAL A 303 -2.41 34.95 -71.33
#